data_AF-A0A9X9PRZ4-F1
#
_entry.id   AF-A0A9X9PRZ4-F1
#
_cell.length_a   1.000
_cell.length_b   1.000
_cell.length_c   1.000
_cell.angle_alpha   90.00
_cell.angle_beta   90.00
_cell.angle_gamma   90.00
#
_symmetry.space_group_name_H-M   'P 1'
#
loop_
_entity.id
_entity.type
_entity.pdbx_description
1 polymer ?
#
loop_
_entity_poly.entity_id
_entity_poly.type
_entity_poly.pdbx_seq_one_letter_code
_entity_poly.pdbx_strand_id
1 'polypeptide(L)'
;MKIFGLISFAAILNHLTPVLAASSYVCGQSLIHRYYIQYAFDRAHELKIQNNEQNYENNELFAVGNYKHQYEEDNEIIDVTVKVGGTIKKEILWVKALVKGEEIECKPATKEPKQSSAASWSS
;
A
#
# COMPACT_ATOMS: atom_id res chain seq x y z
N MET A 1 6.40 46.01 -33.26
CA MET A 1 6.17 44.63 -33.75
C MET A 1 6.05 43.72 -32.53
N LYS A 2 4.98 42.93 -32.50
CA LYS A 2 4.66 41.97 -31.44
C LYS A 2 5.33 40.64 -31.78
N ILE A 3 6.18 40.13 -30.91
CA ILE A 3 6.61 38.73 -30.95
C ILE A 3 6.06 38.13 -29.68
N PHE A 4 4.97 37.37 -29.84
CA PHE A 4 4.43 36.51 -28.81
C PHE A 4 5.47 35.43 -28.54
N GLY A 5 6.24 35.61 -27.46
CA GLY A 5 7.09 34.57 -26.92
C GLY A 5 6.19 33.44 -26.43
N LEU A 6 6.22 32.33 -27.18
CA LEU A 6 5.50 31.10 -26.89
C LEU A 6 5.76 30.70 -25.44
N ILE A 7 4.68 30.60 -24.67
CA ILE A 7 4.73 30.16 -23.28
C ILE A 7 5.19 28.71 -23.29
N SER A 8 6.40 28.48 -22.81
CA SER A 8 6.98 27.16 -22.62
C SER A 8 6.29 26.47 -21.44
N PHE A 9 5.06 25.98 -21.64
CA PHE A 9 4.40 25.05 -20.71
C PHE A 9 4.95 23.63 -20.93
N ALA A 10 6.23 23.43 -20.65
CA ALA A 10 6.83 22.12 -20.49
C ALA A 10 6.98 21.81 -19.00
N ALA A 11 5.83 21.63 -18.33
CA ALA A 11 5.72 20.95 -17.04
C ALA A 11 4.26 20.52 -16.82
N ILE A 12 3.65 19.89 -17.82
CA ILE A 12 2.38 19.18 -17.61
C ILE A 12 2.74 17.73 -17.26
N LEU A 13 2.16 17.24 -16.16
CA LEU A 13 2.21 15.88 -15.63
C LEU A 13 3.42 15.46 -14.79
N ASN A 14 3.73 16.25 -13.76
CA ASN A 14 4.00 15.67 -12.43
C ASN A 14 2.71 15.67 -11.59
N HIS A 15 1.56 15.39 -12.24
CA HIS A 15 0.41 14.85 -11.53
C HIS A 15 0.79 13.43 -11.17
N LEU A 16 1.63 13.31 -10.12
CA LEU A 16 1.54 12.23 -9.17
C LEU A 16 0.04 12.08 -8.93
N THR A 17 -0.59 11.15 -9.63
CA THR A 17 -1.86 10.64 -9.19
C THR A 17 -1.56 10.23 -7.75
N PRO A 18 -2.21 10.83 -6.74
CA PRO A 18 -2.21 10.20 -5.44
C PRO A 18 -2.87 8.87 -5.73
N VAL A 19 -2.07 7.80 -5.87
CA VAL A 19 -2.61 6.49 -6.14
C VAL A 19 -3.23 6.07 -4.83
N LEU A 20 -4.47 6.50 -4.62
CA LEU A 20 -5.35 6.08 -3.53
C LEU A 20 -5.55 4.56 -3.53
N ALA A 21 -5.23 3.90 -4.65
CA ALA A 21 -5.19 2.45 -4.76
C ALA A 21 -3.84 1.92 -4.23
N ALA A 22 -3.88 1.11 -3.17
CA ALA A 22 -2.71 0.39 -2.73
C ALA A 22 -2.15 -0.46 -3.88
N SER A 23 -0.83 -0.43 -4.06
CA SER A 23 -0.14 -1.38 -4.96
C SER A 23 -0.03 -2.75 -4.29
N SER A 24 0.25 -3.78 -5.07
CA SER A 24 0.77 -5.04 -4.50
C SER A 24 2.23 -4.83 -4.08
N TYR A 25 2.70 -5.53 -3.06
CA TYR A 25 4.06 -5.39 -2.51
C TYR A 25 4.78 -6.73 -2.47
N VAL A 26 6.09 -6.72 -2.72
CA VAL A 26 6.98 -7.85 -2.52
C VAL A 26 7.67 -7.69 -1.17
N CYS A 27 7.47 -8.65 -0.28
CA CYS A 27 8.04 -8.71 1.06
C CYS A 27 8.94 -9.95 1.14
N GLY A 28 10.26 -9.77 0.98
CA GLY A 28 11.17 -10.91 0.84
C GLY A 28 10.82 -11.74 -0.40
N GLN A 29 10.41 -12.99 -0.20
CA GLN A 29 9.98 -13.89 -1.28
C GLN A 29 8.46 -13.86 -1.54
N SER A 30 7.67 -13.21 -0.67
CA SER A 30 6.22 -13.25 -0.74
C SER A 30 5.65 -12.04 -1.49
N LEU A 31 4.68 -12.29 -2.38
CA LEU A 31 3.87 -11.24 -3.00
C LEU A 31 2.59 -11.02 -2.19
N ILE A 32 2.44 -9.82 -1.64
CA ILE A 32 1.24 -9.39 -0.92
C ILE A 32 0.36 -8.59 -1.87
N HIS A 33 -0.80 -9.15 -2.19
CA HIS A 33 -1.75 -8.51 -3.11
C HIS A 33 -2.33 -7.22 -2.54
N ARG A 34 -2.59 -6.25 -3.42
CA ARG A 34 -3.15 -4.93 -3.09
C ARG A 34 -4.37 -4.99 -2.16
N TYR A 35 -5.23 -5.99 -2.35
CA TYR A 35 -6.46 -6.14 -1.58
C TYR A 35 -6.17 -6.26 -0.07
N TYR A 36 -5.16 -7.05 0.29
CA TYR A 36 -4.78 -7.23 1.69
C TYR A 36 -4.14 -5.99 2.29
N ILE A 37 -3.32 -5.27 1.50
CA ILE A 37 -2.71 -4.00 1.91
C ILE A 37 -3.79 -2.95 2.19
N GLN A 38 -4.73 -2.79 1.24
CA GLN A 38 -5.82 -1.83 1.35
C GLN A 38 -6.75 -2.19 2.51
N TYR A 39 -7.16 -3.45 2.63
CA TYR A 39 -8.01 -3.92 3.73
C TYR A 39 -7.39 -3.66 5.11
N ALA A 40 -6.10 -3.99 5.27
CA ALA A 40 -5.39 -3.80 6.53
C ALA A 40 -5.35 -2.32 6.94
N PHE A 41 -5.04 -1.46 5.97
CA PHE A 41 -4.93 -0.03 6.22
C PHE A 41 -6.30 0.63 6.45
N ASP A 42 -7.30 0.32 5.62
CA ASP A 42 -8.65 0.89 5.73
C ASP A 42 -9.25 0.62 7.11
N ARG A 43 -9.05 -0.59 7.65
CA ARG A 43 -9.54 -0.95 8.99
C ARG A 43 -8.86 -0.13 10.09
N ALA A 44 -7.54 0.02 10.03
CA ALA A 44 -6.81 0.81 11.02
C ALA A 44 -7.13 2.31 10.92
N HIS A 45 -7.30 2.80 9.69
CA HIS A 45 -7.67 4.18 9.40
C HIS A 45 -9.07 4.50 9.96
N GLU A 46 -10.07 3.66 9.69
CA GLU A 46 -11.43 3.84 10.20
C GLU A 46 -11.47 3.87 11.73
N LEU A 47 -10.80 2.91 12.39
CA LEU A 47 -10.71 2.87 13.85
C LEU A 47 -10.06 4.13 14.42
N LYS A 48 -9.02 4.65 13.77
CA LYS A 48 -8.34 5.85 14.23
C LYS A 48 -9.19 7.12 14.04
N ILE A 49 -9.94 7.21 12.94
CA ILE A 49 -10.92 8.31 12.74
C ILE A 49 -12.04 8.26 13.80
N GLN A 50 -12.57 7.08 14.12
CA GLN A 50 -13.61 6.93 15.14
C GLN A 50 -13.16 7.40 16.53
N ASN A 51 -11.86 7.33 16.82
CA ASN A 51 -11.26 7.85 18.05
C ASN A 51 -11.02 9.37 18.05
N ASN A 52 -11.49 10.07 17.00
CA ASN A 52 -11.53 11.53 16.90
C ASN A 52 -10.16 12.24 16.93
N GLU A 53 -9.10 11.58 16.47
CA GLU A 53 -7.78 12.20 16.35
C GLU A 53 -7.66 12.97 15.01
N GLN A 54 -8.19 14.19 14.95
CA GLN A 54 -8.35 14.94 13.68
C GLN A 54 -7.27 16.01 13.37
N ASN A 55 -6.20 16.11 14.16
CA ASN A 55 -5.14 17.12 13.96
C ASN A 55 -3.88 16.53 13.33
N TYR A 56 -4.01 15.87 12.16
CA TYR A 56 -2.86 15.31 11.43
C TYR A 56 -2.59 16.06 10.13
N GLU A 57 -1.32 16.31 9.86
CA GLU A 57 -0.90 16.82 8.57
C GLU A 57 -1.14 15.77 7.47
N ASN A 58 -1.41 16.24 6.24
CA ASN A 58 -1.82 15.36 5.13
C ASN A 58 -0.81 14.25 4.80
N ASN A 59 0.46 14.44 5.12
CA ASN A 59 1.57 13.54 4.77
C ASN A 59 2.16 12.84 6.01
N GLU A 60 1.61 13.07 7.19
CA GLU A 60 2.06 12.43 8.42
C GLU A 60 1.59 10.98 8.48
N LEU A 61 2.36 10.12 9.15
CA LEU A 61 1.91 8.77 9.47
C LEU A 61 0.68 8.84 10.36
N PHE A 62 -0.47 8.54 9.78
CA PHE A 62 -1.74 8.55 10.47
C PHE A 62 -2.00 7.21 11.12
N ALA A 63 -2.05 6.11 10.37
CA ALA A 63 -2.41 4.80 10.91
C ALA A 63 -1.43 3.71 10.46
N VAL A 64 -1.38 2.63 11.25
CA VAL A 64 -0.65 1.40 10.91
C VAL A 64 -1.62 0.23 10.93
N GLY A 65 -1.94 -0.28 9.74
CA GLY A 65 -2.73 -1.48 9.54
C GLY A 65 -1.87 -2.74 9.64
N ASN A 66 -2.46 -3.84 10.10
CA ASN A 66 -1.80 -5.13 10.17
C ASN A 66 -2.60 -6.19 9.41
N TYR A 67 -1.92 -6.99 8.59
CA TYR A 67 -2.44 -8.19 7.94
C TYR A 67 -1.56 -9.38 8.31
N LYS A 68 -2.16 -10.45 8.81
CA LYS A 68 -1.44 -11.68 9.14
C LYS A 68 -1.56 -12.66 7.97
N HIS A 69 -0.43 -13.22 7.58
CA HIS A 69 -0.30 -14.25 6.56
C HIS A 69 0.54 -15.39 7.13
N GLN A 70 0.25 -16.61 6.72
CA GLN A 70 1.02 -17.79 7.08
C GLN A 70 1.37 -18.52 5.79
N TYR A 71 2.61 -18.97 5.68
CA TYR A 71 3.03 -19.88 4.62
C TYR A 71 3.89 -20.99 5.21
N GLU A 72 3.97 -22.10 4.48
CA GLU A 72 4.81 -23.24 4.86
C GLU A 72 6.10 -23.22 4.01
N GLU A 73 7.24 -23.30 4.68
CA GLU A 73 8.57 -23.43 4.07
C GLU A 73 9.33 -24.49 4.85
N ASP A 74 9.91 -25.48 4.16
CA ASP A 74 10.66 -26.58 4.77
C ASP A 74 9.92 -27.36 5.90
N ASN A 75 8.61 -27.55 5.75
CA ASN A 75 7.69 -28.12 6.77
C ASN A 75 7.58 -27.29 8.07
N GLU A 76 7.98 -26.02 8.05
CA GLU A 76 7.77 -25.05 9.12
C GLU A 76 6.66 -24.06 8.72
N ILE A 77 5.70 -23.81 9.62
CA ILE A 77 4.73 -22.73 9.44
C ILE A 77 5.40 -21.42 9.83
N ILE A 78 5.53 -20.51 8.86
CA ILE A 78 6.10 -19.19 9.06
C ILE A 78 4.99 -18.15 9.19
N ASP A 79 4.92 -17.51 10.35
CA ASP A 79 4.06 -16.38 10.61
C ASP A 79 4.65 -15.09 10.03
N VAL A 80 3.86 -14.42 9.20
CA VAL A 80 4.17 -13.10 8.64
C VAL A 80 3.12 -12.09 9.10
N THR A 81 3.56 -10.99 9.69
CA THR A 81 2.70 -9.82 9.91
C THR A 81 3.11 -8.70 8.97
N VAL A 82 2.27 -8.41 7.99
CA VAL A 82 2.43 -7.26 7.11
C VAL A 82 1.88 -6.02 7.81
N LYS A 83 2.72 -5.01 7.98
CA LYS A 83 2.39 -3.70 8.54
C LYS A 83 2.30 -2.68 7.41
N VAL A 84 1.22 -1.90 7.40
CA VAL A 84 0.94 -0.91 6.35
C VAL A 84 0.78 0.45 6.99
N GLY A 85 1.75 1.33 6.79
CA GLY A 85 1.70 2.71 7.27
C GLY A 85 1.13 3.64 6.20
N GLY A 86 0.24 4.53 6.58
CA GLY A 86 -0.36 5.48 5.65
C GLY A 86 -0.93 6.73 6.31
N THR A 87 -1.28 7.69 5.47
CA THR A 87 -1.72 9.03 5.86
C THR A 87 -3.21 9.11 6.15
N ILE A 88 -3.66 10.26 6.67
CA ILE A 88 -5.10 10.53 6.89
C ILE A 88 -5.89 10.52 5.57
N LYS A 89 -5.24 10.78 4.43
CA LYS A 89 -5.82 10.68 3.08
C LYS A 89 -5.78 9.28 2.49
N LYS A 90 -5.34 8.30 3.27
CA LYS A 90 -5.12 6.91 2.85
C LYS A 90 -4.03 6.72 1.80
N GLU A 91 -3.06 7.61 1.77
CA GLU A 91 -1.85 7.41 0.96
C GLU A 91 -0.92 6.46 1.72
N ILE A 92 -0.49 5.38 1.06
CA ILE A 92 0.42 4.41 1.66
C ILE A 92 1.84 4.99 1.66
N LEU A 93 2.43 5.13 2.84
CA LEU A 93 3.78 5.65 3.04
C LEU A 93 4.83 4.54 2.96
N TRP A 94 4.53 3.38 3.56
CA TRP A 94 5.42 2.23 3.60
C TRP A 94 4.65 0.94 3.87
N VAL A 95 5.24 -0.18 3.45
CA VAL A 95 4.79 -1.52 3.78
C VAL A 95 5.99 -2.30 4.29
N LYS A 96 5.81 -2.99 5.40
CA LYS A 96 6.85 -3.81 6.04
C LYS A 96 6.30 -5.18 6.39
N ALA A 97 7.14 -6.19 6.46
CA ALA A 97 6.76 -7.50 6.97
C ALA A 97 7.59 -7.84 8.21
N LEU A 98 6.94 -8.34 9.24
CA LEU A 98 7.57 -8.92 10.42
C LEU A 98 7.58 -10.44 10.23
N VAL A 99 8.76 -11.02 10.07
CA VAL A 99 8.98 -12.46 9.83
C VAL A 99 9.99 -12.95 10.87
N LYS A 100 9.64 -13.96 11.66
CA LYS A 100 10.53 -14.51 12.72
C LYS A 100 11.13 -13.44 13.66
N GLY A 101 10.40 -12.34 13.89
CA GLY A 101 10.84 -11.22 14.74
C GLY A 101 11.67 -10.15 14.03
N GLU A 102 12.04 -10.35 12.76
CA GLU A 102 12.76 -9.38 11.95
C GLU A 102 11.81 -8.58 11.06
N GLU A 103 12.00 -7.26 11.02
CA GLU A 103 11.21 -6.37 10.17
C GLU A 103 11.94 -6.10 8.85
N ILE A 104 11.32 -6.47 7.74
CA ILE A 104 11.84 -6.25 6.39
C ILE A 104 10.99 -5.21 5.67
N GLU A 105 11.64 -4.34 4.90
CA GLU A 105 10.95 -3.37 4.04
C GLU A 105 10.43 -4.06 2.78
N CYS A 106 9.15 -3.84 2.47
CA CYS A 106 8.54 -4.36 1.27
C CYS A 106 8.60 -3.33 0.14
N LYS A 107 8.80 -3.81 -1.08
CA LYS A 107 8.88 -2.95 -2.27
C LYS A 107 7.59 -3.04 -3.09
N PRO A 108 7.11 -1.95 -3.70
CA PRO A 108 6.01 -2.02 -4.64
C PRO A 108 6.33 -3.02 -5.76
N ALA A 109 5.38 -3.90 -6.09
CA ALA A 109 5.54 -4.86 -7.17
C ALA A 109 5.56 -4.11 -8.51
N THR A 110 6.61 -4.30 -9.32
CA THR A 110 6.75 -3.66 -10.64
C THR A 110 5.76 -4.16 -11.69
N LYS A 111 5.07 -5.26 -11.43
CA LYS A 111 3.96 -5.78 -12.24
C LYS A 111 2.86 -6.21 -11.29
N GLU A 112 1.66 -5.65 -11.42
CA GLU A 112 0.52 -6.28 -10.79
C GLU A 112 0.36 -7.68 -11.40
N PRO A 113 0.23 -8.74 -10.60
CA PRO A 113 -0.17 -10.02 -11.13
C PRO A 113 -1.50 -9.80 -11.85
N LYS A 114 -1.60 -10.24 -13.12
CA LYS A 114 -2.87 -10.20 -13.84
C LYS A 114 -3.91 -10.84 -12.92
N GLN A 115 -4.94 -10.08 -12.55
CA GLN A 115 -6.06 -10.61 -11.80
C GLN A 115 -6.61 -11.76 -12.62
N SER A 116 -6.31 -13.00 -12.20
CA SER A 116 -6.84 -14.18 -12.85
C SER A 116 -8.35 -14.10 -12.69
N SER A 117 -9.05 -13.77 -13.77
CA SER A 117 -10.49 -13.93 -13.90
C SER A 117 -10.80 -15.42 -13.97
N ALA A 118 -10.58 -16.16 -12.89
CA ALA A 118 -10.96 -17.55 -12.76
C ALA A 118 -10.94 -17.96 -11.28
N ALA A 119 -12.00 -17.59 -10.57
CA ALA A 119 -12.56 -18.46 -9.55
C ALA A 119 -14.08 -18.40 -9.71
N SER A 120 -14.56 -19.05 -10.78
CA SER A 120 -15.92 -19.55 -10.84
C SER A 120 -16.08 -20.57 -9.72
N TRP A 121 -16.47 -20.11 -8.53
CA TRP A 121 -17.04 -21.01 -7.53
C TRP A 121 -18.46 -21.32 -7.99
N SER A 122 -18.57 -22.37 -8.79
CA SER A 122 -19.80 -23.12 -8.99
C SER A 122 -19.54 -24.54 -8.52
N SER A 123 -20.05 -24.88 -7.33
CA SER A 123 -20.62 -26.17 -6.95
C SER A 123 -21.37 -25.99 -5.64
#